data_AF-A0A7E5VHS5-F1
#
_entry.id   AF-A0A7E5VHS5-F1
#
_cell.length_a   1.000
_cell.length_b   1.000
_cell.length_c   1.000
_cell.angle_alpha   90.00
_cell.angle_beta   90.00
_cell.angle_gamma   90.00
#
_symmetry.space_group_name_H-M   'P 1'
#
loop_
_entity.id
_entity.type
_entity.pdbx_description
1 polymer ?
#
loop_
_entity_poly.entity_id
_entity_poly.type
_entity_poly.pdbx_seq_one_letter_code
_entity_poly.pdbx_strand_id
1 'polypeptide(L)'
;MAVKKHELVHDNRNQLDLQALEQYIQLMNDQTNYKPPPQELVKNCQDIVKCLARASGNEEQLWTLLQTVEEYLLRIVNTVHSSIRHEIVTAILDKFYTFISDPQSDACPATSVVLIVLDCSDTEGTLSAARWLVQQGDNGPAGAGLRASLSCLYCWLYEWHGTPALGDWVMAFIKALEENERFDILIEVSVDNLGRLFLALDDPVTLRQSVADVIFHVLASLRESTDAFNRIAPHIGRVLANLATDSGQWSRQLLQNLVDILTATVDGLVDSLKGEAQDMFKDKYQDVILCLERHMASRGCRFLQQTPWRARNVCLTSVNTHAPMRKVGLLNLGNTCYMNSVMQALLVTRQ
;
A
#
# COMPACT_ATOMS: atom_id res chain seq x y z
N MET A 1 -50.67 -2.32 -41.28
CA MET A 1 -49.44 -1.67 -40.78
C MET A 1 -48.95 -2.48 -39.59
N ALA A 2 -47.87 -3.24 -39.78
CA ALA A 2 -47.26 -4.07 -38.74
C ALA A 2 -45.93 -3.41 -38.36
N VAL A 3 -45.83 -2.93 -37.12
CA VAL A 3 -44.58 -2.38 -36.57
C VAL A 3 -43.74 -3.56 -36.08
N LYS A 4 -42.65 -3.84 -36.80
CA LYS A 4 -41.66 -4.86 -36.42
C LYS A 4 -40.99 -4.44 -35.12
N LYS A 5 -41.17 -5.25 -34.08
CA LYS A 5 -40.25 -5.35 -32.94
C LYS A 5 -38.84 -5.64 -33.48
N HIS A 6 -37.92 -4.69 -33.32
CA HIS A 6 -36.50 -5.00 -33.37
C HIS A 6 -36.10 -5.50 -31.98
N GLU A 7 -36.01 -6.82 -31.86
CA GLU A 7 -35.25 -7.47 -30.80
C GLU A 7 -33.77 -7.15 -31.04
N LEU A 8 -33.19 -6.33 -30.17
CA LEU A 8 -31.75 -6.15 -30.07
C LEU A 8 -31.16 -7.41 -29.43
N VAL A 9 -30.70 -8.29 -30.32
CA VAL A 9 -29.84 -9.43 -30.05
C VAL A 9 -28.59 -8.95 -29.29
N HIS A 10 -28.18 -9.78 -28.32
CA HIS A 10 -27.00 -9.68 -27.46
C HIS A 10 -25.76 -9.09 -28.15
N ASP A 11 -25.07 -8.14 -27.50
CA ASP A 11 -23.75 -8.34 -26.86
C ASP A 11 -23.03 -7.02 -26.47
N ASN A 12 -23.67 -6.10 -25.72
CA ASN A 12 -23.09 -4.76 -25.43
C ASN A 12 -23.50 -4.17 -24.06
N ARG A 13 -23.51 -4.98 -22.99
CA ARG A 13 -23.97 -4.51 -21.66
C ARG A 13 -22.90 -3.99 -20.68
N ASN A 14 -21.61 -4.01 -21.03
CA ASN A 14 -20.54 -3.70 -20.07
C ASN A 14 -19.52 -2.64 -20.48
N GLN A 15 -19.61 -2.01 -21.66
CA GLN A 15 -18.84 -0.80 -21.93
C GLN A 15 -19.62 0.40 -21.41
N LEU A 16 -19.23 0.90 -20.25
CA LEU A 16 -19.65 2.21 -19.77
C LEU A 16 -19.14 3.25 -20.76
N ASP A 17 -20.06 4.01 -21.33
CA ASP A 17 -19.72 5.14 -22.19
C ASP A 17 -19.13 6.26 -21.33
N LEU A 18 -17.80 6.39 -21.36
CA LEU A 18 -17.06 7.41 -20.60
C LEU A 18 -17.54 8.82 -20.95
N GLN A 19 -17.97 9.06 -22.19
CA GLN A 19 -18.50 10.36 -22.61
C GLN A 19 -19.85 10.64 -21.96
N ALA A 20 -20.70 9.64 -21.82
CA ALA A 20 -21.99 9.79 -21.13
C ALA A 20 -21.79 10.08 -19.63
N LEU A 21 -20.81 9.43 -18.99
CA LEU A 21 -20.46 9.71 -17.59
C LEU A 21 -19.91 11.13 -17.44
N GLU A 22 -18.97 11.52 -18.30
CA GLU A 22 -18.38 12.86 -18.30
C GLU A 22 -19.45 13.94 -18.49
N GLN A 23 -20.32 13.81 -19.50
CA GLN A 23 -21.42 14.74 -19.75
C GLN A 23 -22.40 14.82 -18.57
N TYR A 24 -22.69 13.70 -17.91
CA TYR A 24 -23.54 13.69 -16.72
C TYR A 24 -22.89 14.45 -15.55
N ILE A 25 -21.61 14.19 -15.27
CA ILE A 25 -20.90 14.87 -14.18
C ILE A 25 -20.73 16.36 -14.50
N GLN A 26 -20.43 16.71 -15.74
CA GLN A 26 -20.31 18.09 -16.20
C GLN A 26 -21.63 18.85 -16.05
N LEU A 27 -22.75 18.25 -16.48
CA LEU A 27 -24.09 18.83 -16.27
C LEU A 27 -24.36 19.07 -14.77
N MET A 28 -23.98 18.10 -13.93
CA MET A 28 -24.11 18.24 -12.49
C MET A 28 -23.19 19.34 -11.93
N ASN A 29 -21.99 19.53 -12.49
CA ASN A 29 -21.06 20.60 -12.12
C ASN A 29 -21.61 21.99 -12.47
N ASP A 30 -22.24 22.13 -13.65
CA ASP A 30 -22.87 23.38 -14.09
C ASP A 30 -24.09 23.76 -13.23
N GLN A 31 -24.83 22.77 -12.73
CA GLN A 31 -26.01 22.99 -11.89
C GLN A 31 -25.65 23.19 -10.40
N THR A 32 -24.88 24.22 -10.07
CA THR A 32 -24.43 24.52 -8.69
C THR A 32 -25.54 24.72 -7.66
N ASN A 33 -26.74 25.13 -8.10
CA ASN A 33 -27.91 25.35 -7.24
C ASN A 33 -28.75 24.08 -6.98
N TYR A 34 -28.53 23.01 -7.75
CA TYR A 34 -29.26 21.76 -7.58
C TYR A 34 -28.55 20.86 -6.58
N LYS A 35 -29.21 20.57 -5.46
CA LYS A 35 -28.72 19.61 -4.45
C LYS A 35 -29.65 18.39 -4.45
N PRO A 36 -29.21 17.25 -5.00
CA PRO A 36 -29.94 16.00 -4.84
C PRO A 36 -30.12 15.68 -3.35
N PRO A 37 -31.17 14.94 -2.98
CA PRO A 37 -31.34 14.46 -1.61
C PRO A 37 -30.12 13.62 -1.16
N PRO A 38 -29.79 13.59 0.14
CA PRO A 38 -28.56 12.96 0.65
C PRO A 38 -28.37 11.51 0.21
N GLN A 39 -29.44 10.72 0.14
CA GLN A 39 -29.39 9.32 -0.29
C GLN A 39 -29.01 9.16 -1.78
N GLU A 40 -29.46 10.08 -2.63
CA GLU A 40 -29.09 10.11 -4.06
C GLU A 40 -27.65 10.57 -4.23
N LEU A 41 -27.17 11.52 -3.42
CA LEU A 41 -25.77 11.94 -3.42
C LEU A 41 -24.82 10.78 -3.11
N VAL A 42 -25.09 10.05 -2.03
CA VAL A 42 -24.29 8.87 -1.64
C VAL A 42 -24.28 7.83 -2.77
N LYS A 43 -25.45 7.52 -3.33
CA LYS A 43 -25.57 6.56 -4.43
C LYS A 43 -24.82 7.02 -5.69
N ASN A 44 -24.93 8.29 -6.06
CA ASN A 44 -24.22 8.86 -7.20
C ASN A 44 -22.70 8.73 -7.03
N CYS A 45 -22.17 9.04 -5.84
CA CYS A 45 -20.76 8.86 -5.53
C CYS A 45 -20.32 7.39 -5.65
N GLN A 46 -21.12 6.45 -5.16
CA GLN A 46 -20.84 5.02 -5.32
C GLN A 46 -20.89 4.57 -6.78
N ASP A 47 -21.83 5.08 -7.57
CA ASP A 47 -21.95 4.76 -8.99
C ASP A 47 -20.77 5.34 -9.78
N ILE A 48 -20.27 6.54 -9.45
CA ILE A 48 -19.02 7.09 -10.01
C ILE A 48 -17.84 6.14 -9.75
N VAL A 49 -17.67 5.65 -8.51
CA VAL A 49 -16.61 4.67 -8.18
C VAL A 49 -16.74 3.41 -9.05
N LYS A 50 -17.95 2.88 -9.23
CA LYS A 50 -18.19 1.70 -10.09
C LYS A 50 -17.84 1.97 -11.54
N CYS A 51 -18.16 3.16 -12.04
CA CYS A 51 -17.88 3.53 -13.41
C CYS A 51 -16.37 3.68 -13.65
N LEU A 52 -15.67 4.34 -12.72
CA LEU A 52 -14.22 4.50 -12.77
C LEU A 52 -13.49 3.17 -12.70
N ALA A 53 -13.95 2.23 -11.88
CA ALA A 53 -13.37 0.89 -11.77
C ALA A 53 -13.33 0.16 -13.12
N ARG A 54 -14.27 0.45 -14.02
CA ARG A 54 -14.39 -0.17 -15.35
C ARG A 54 -14.00 0.79 -16.48
N ALA A 55 -13.42 1.95 -16.15
CA ALA A 55 -13.09 2.94 -17.14
C ALA A 55 -11.95 2.44 -18.04
N SER A 56 -12.21 2.38 -19.34
CA SER A 56 -11.22 2.04 -20.36
C SER A 56 -11.20 3.12 -21.44
N GLY A 57 -10.06 3.75 -21.66
CA GLY A 57 -9.92 4.83 -22.63
C GLY A 57 -8.46 5.22 -22.83
N ASN A 58 -8.22 6.13 -23.77
CA ASN A 58 -6.89 6.72 -23.96
C ASN A 58 -6.54 7.63 -22.77
N GLU A 59 -5.25 7.84 -22.53
CA GLU A 59 -4.76 8.63 -21.38
C GLU A 59 -5.38 10.04 -21.32
N GLU A 60 -5.53 10.72 -22.46
CA GLU A 60 -6.17 12.03 -22.55
C GLU A 60 -7.65 12.00 -22.10
N GLN A 61 -8.41 10.99 -22.52
CA GLN A 61 -9.82 10.85 -22.17
C GLN A 61 -9.99 10.56 -20.69
N LEU A 62 -9.11 9.73 -20.13
CA LEU A 62 -9.08 9.49 -18.70
C LEU A 62 -8.75 10.79 -17.95
N TRP A 63 -7.78 11.58 -18.41
CA TRP A 63 -7.49 12.87 -17.75
C TRP A 63 -8.66 13.84 -17.71
N THR A 64 -9.39 14.01 -18.82
CA THR A 64 -10.53 14.93 -18.85
C THR A 64 -11.66 14.44 -17.92
N LEU A 65 -11.93 13.13 -17.93
CA LEU A 65 -12.91 12.54 -17.01
C LEU A 65 -12.52 12.76 -15.55
N LEU A 66 -11.25 12.57 -15.20
CA LEU A 66 -10.79 12.70 -13.84
C LEU A 66 -10.85 14.12 -13.30
N GLN A 67 -10.50 15.12 -14.12
CA GLN A 67 -10.66 16.53 -13.74
C GLN A 67 -12.13 16.84 -13.41
N THR A 68 -13.05 16.37 -14.26
CA THR A 68 -14.50 16.56 -14.07
C THR A 68 -15.00 15.86 -12.80
N VAL A 69 -14.53 14.64 -12.53
CA VAL A 69 -14.85 13.88 -11.29
C VAL A 69 -14.29 14.56 -10.05
N GLU A 70 -13.04 15.02 -10.10
CA GLU A 70 -12.36 15.68 -8.99
C GLU A 70 -13.12 16.94 -8.56
N GLU A 71 -13.47 17.79 -9.52
CA GLU A 71 -14.26 19.00 -9.27
C GLU A 71 -15.61 18.66 -8.62
N TYR A 72 -16.30 17.63 -9.12
CA TYR A 72 -17.59 17.20 -8.60
C TYR A 72 -17.49 16.71 -7.14
N LEU A 73 -16.54 15.81 -6.86
CA LEU A 73 -16.34 15.22 -5.54
C LEU A 73 -15.93 16.28 -4.51
N LEU A 74 -14.96 17.14 -4.84
CA LEU A 74 -14.53 18.22 -3.96
C LEU A 74 -15.66 19.20 -3.67
N ARG A 75 -16.44 19.57 -4.69
CA ARG A 75 -17.60 20.45 -4.50
C ARG A 75 -18.63 19.84 -3.57
N ILE A 76 -18.95 18.56 -3.70
CA ILE A 76 -19.92 17.90 -2.81
C ILE A 76 -19.38 17.84 -1.38
N VAL A 77 -18.18 17.31 -1.19
CA VAL A 77 -17.59 17.12 0.14
C VAL A 77 -17.49 18.45 0.91
N ASN A 78 -17.17 19.54 0.21
CA ASN A 78 -17.02 20.87 0.80
C ASN A 78 -18.36 21.61 1.05
N THR A 79 -19.44 21.26 0.33
CA THR A 79 -20.72 21.97 0.42
C THR A 79 -21.75 21.31 1.34
N VAL A 80 -21.56 20.04 1.71
CA VAL A 80 -22.48 19.30 2.58
C VAL A 80 -22.11 19.42 4.07
N HIS A 81 -23.13 19.24 4.93
CA HIS A 81 -22.95 19.16 6.38
C HIS A 81 -22.05 17.99 6.78
N SER A 82 -21.39 18.10 7.93
CA SER A 82 -20.39 17.14 8.41
C SER A 82 -20.90 15.69 8.53
N SER A 83 -22.17 15.48 8.91
CA SER A 83 -22.76 14.13 8.99
C SER A 83 -22.85 13.47 7.61
N ILE A 84 -23.43 14.16 6.64
CA ILE A 84 -23.57 13.69 5.26
C ILE A 84 -22.19 13.52 4.61
N ARG A 85 -21.24 14.41 4.91
CA ARG A 85 -19.86 14.30 4.44
C ARG A 85 -19.22 12.97 4.86
N HIS A 86 -19.35 12.62 6.14
CA HIS A 86 -18.84 11.36 6.67
C HIS A 86 -19.49 10.15 5.99
N GLU A 87 -20.81 10.19 5.79
CA GLU A 87 -21.53 9.13 5.07
C GLU A 87 -21.04 8.97 3.62
N ILE A 88 -20.84 10.06 2.89
CA ILE A 88 -20.33 10.06 1.52
C ILE A 88 -18.91 9.50 1.46
N VAL A 89 -17.99 10.00 2.29
CA VAL A 89 -16.59 9.53 2.33
C VAL A 89 -16.55 8.05 2.67
N THR A 90 -17.30 7.60 3.68
CA THR A 90 -17.37 6.19 4.06
C THR A 90 -17.90 5.33 2.92
N ALA A 91 -18.98 5.76 2.25
CA ALA A 91 -19.57 5.02 1.15
C ALA A 91 -18.67 4.94 -0.08
N ILE A 92 -17.91 6.00 -0.38
CA ILE A 92 -16.91 6.03 -1.44
C ILE A 92 -15.77 5.05 -1.13
N LEU A 93 -15.21 5.13 0.09
CA LEU A 93 -14.09 4.29 0.50
C LEU A 93 -14.46 2.81 0.60
N ASP A 94 -15.65 2.49 1.12
CA ASP A 94 -16.19 1.14 1.13
C ASP A 94 -16.29 0.59 -0.30
N LYS A 95 -16.91 1.36 -1.21
CA LYS A 95 -17.05 0.94 -2.60
C LYS A 95 -15.69 0.80 -3.29
N PHE A 96 -14.78 1.73 -3.06
CA PHE A 96 -13.41 1.68 -3.55
C PHE A 96 -12.69 0.42 -3.07
N TYR A 97 -12.78 0.11 -1.78
CA TYR A 97 -12.18 -1.08 -1.19
C TYR A 97 -12.76 -2.36 -1.79
N THR A 98 -14.07 -2.44 -2.05
CA THR A 98 -14.69 -3.62 -2.69
C THR A 98 -14.09 -3.94 -4.06
N PHE A 99 -13.56 -2.94 -4.78
CA PHE A 99 -12.92 -3.16 -6.07
C PHE A 99 -11.46 -3.57 -5.93
N ILE A 100 -10.69 -2.97 -5.04
CA ILE A 100 -9.26 -3.31 -4.91
C ILE A 100 -9.01 -4.57 -4.09
N SER A 101 -9.96 -4.98 -3.24
CA SER A 101 -9.84 -6.18 -2.40
C SER A 101 -10.25 -7.48 -3.08
N ASP A 102 -10.84 -7.42 -4.27
CA ASP A 102 -11.16 -8.62 -5.05
C ASP A 102 -9.91 -9.08 -5.84
N PRO A 103 -9.37 -10.29 -5.59
CA PRO A 103 -8.20 -10.81 -6.29
C PRO A 103 -8.38 -10.99 -7.80
N GLN A 104 -9.62 -11.02 -8.30
CA GLN A 104 -9.93 -11.13 -9.73
C GLN A 104 -10.29 -9.79 -10.37
N SER A 105 -10.23 -8.70 -9.60
CA SER A 105 -10.59 -7.38 -10.07
C SER A 105 -9.59 -6.86 -11.09
N ASP A 106 -10.13 -6.29 -12.17
CA ASP A 106 -9.42 -5.53 -13.20
C ASP A 106 -9.58 -4.01 -13.00
N ALA A 107 -9.74 -3.57 -11.74
CA ALA A 107 -10.00 -2.18 -11.41
C ALA A 107 -8.99 -1.22 -12.03
N CYS A 108 -9.50 -0.23 -12.76
CA CYS A 108 -8.69 0.79 -13.41
C CYS A 108 -8.01 1.70 -12.37
N PRO A 109 -6.70 2.04 -12.55
CA PRO A 109 -5.99 2.98 -11.68
C PRO A 109 -6.69 4.36 -11.56
N ALA A 110 -7.44 4.78 -12.59
CA ALA A 110 -8.23 6.01 -12.56
C ALA A 110 -9.20 6.08 -11.36
N THR A 111 -9.62 4.93 -10.83
CA THR A 111 -10.46 4.85 -9.62
C THR A 111 -9.80 5.48 -8.40
N SER A 112 -8.46 5.57 -8.33
CA SER A 112 -7.79 6.19 -7.19
C SER A 112 -8.13 7.68 -7.04
N VAL A 113 -8.65 8.37 -8.06
CA VAL A 113 -9.08 9.78 -7.97
C VAL A 113 -10.05 10.02 -6.82
N VAL A 114 -10.85 9.00 -6.46
CA VAL A 114 -11.86 9.13 -5.39
C VAL A 114 -11.22 9.35 -4.03
N LEU A 115 -9.92 9.08 -3.88
CA LEU A 115 -9.15 9.41 -2.68
C LEU A 115 -8.99 10.92 -2.45
N ILE A 116 -9.29 11.76 -3.44
CA ILE A 116 -9.29 13.23 -3.28
C ILE A 116 -10.33 13.72 -2.26
N VAL A 117 -11.31 12.89 -1.92
CA VAL A 117 -12.26 13.19 -0.83
C VAL A 117 -11.60 13.19 0.55
N LEU A 118 -10.40 12.62 0.65
CA LEU A 118 -9.54 12.70 1.82
C LEU A 118 -8.68 13.95 1.72
N ASP A 119 -8.66 14.74 2.79
CA ASP A 119 -7.76 15.87 2.89
C ASP A 119 -6.33 15.35 3.07
N CYS A 120 -5.50 15.50 2.02
CA CYS A 120 -4.10 15.06 2.04
C CYS A 120 -3.26 15.78 3.09
N SER A 121 -3.71 16.94 3.60
CA SER A 121 -3.07 17.63 4.72
C SER A 121 -3.42 17.01 6.08
N ASP A 122 -4.56 16.31 6.16
CA ASP A 122 -5.01 15.58 7.35
C ASP A 122 -4.48 14.15 7.36
N THR A 123 -3.22 14.02 7.72
CA THR A 123 -2.53 12.72 7.86
C THR A 123 -3.22 11.79 8.88
N GLU A 124 -3.81 12.33 9.95
CA GLU A 124 -4.49 11.51 10.97
C GLU A 124 -5.88 11.06 10.50
N GLY A 125 -6.62 11.91 9.79
CA GLY A 125 -7.88 11.54 9.15
C GLY A 125 -7.69 10.45 8.10
N THR A 126 -6.66 10.59 7.26
CA THR A 126 -6.28 9.58 6.26
C THR A 126 -5.90 8.25 6.91
N LEU A 127 -5.09 8.29 7.97
CA LEU A 127 -4.73 7.09 8.73
C LEU A 127 -5.93 6.46 9.43
N SER A 128 -6.84 7.25 9.98
CA SER A 128 -8.08 6.76 10.61
C SER A 128 -9.00 6.06 9.61
N ALA A 129 -9.13 6.60 8.40
CA ALA A 129 -9.86 5.95 7.31
C ALA A 129 -9.21 4.63 6.88
N ALA A 130 -7.88 4.59 6.79
CA ALA A 130 -7.13 3.37 6.50
C ALA A 130 -7.29 2.31 7.61
N ARG A 131 -7.21 2.70 8.89
CA ARG A 131 -7.45 1.83 10.05
C ARG A 131 -8.84 1.20 9.99
N TRP A 132 -9.86 2.01 9.73
CA TRP A 132 -11.23 1.54 9.58
C TRP A 132 -11.33 0.47 8.48
N LEU A 133 -10.75 0.70 7.30
CA LEU A 133 -10.74 -0.29 6.22
C LEU A 133 -9.99 -1.58 6.57
N VAL A 134 -8.81 -1.49 7.20
CA VAL A 134 -8.03 -2.67 7.58
C VAL A 134 -8.79 -3.52 8.60
N GLN A 135 -9.50 -2.88 9.54
CA GLN A 135 -10.37 -3.57 10.50
C GLN A 135 -11.57 -4.24 9.84
N GLN A 136 -12.12 -3.65 8.78
CA GLN A 136 -13.21 -4.27 8.00
C GLN A 136 -12.72 -5.35 7.02
N GLY A 137 -11.47 -5.26 6.57
CA GLY A 137 -10.87 -6.13 5.55
C GLY A 137 -10.52 -7.55 6.00
N ASP A 138 -10.84 -7.95 7.23
CA ASP A 138 -10.63 -9.31 7.74
C ASP A 138 -11.65 -10.34 7.20
N ASN A 139 -12.51 -9.94 6.25
CA ASN A 139 -13.65 -10.70 5.76
C ASN A 139 -13.33 -11.82 4.74
N GLY A 140 -12.10 -12.32 4.68
CA GLY A 140 -11.70 -13.37 3.73
C GLY A 140 -10.68 -14.35 4.30
N PRO A 141 -10.59 -15.59 3.77
CA PRO A 141 -9.64 -16.58 4.26
C PRO A 141 -8.22 -16.02 4.24
N ALA A 142 -7.54 -16.12 5.39
CA ALA A 142 -6.17 -15.67 5.62
C ALA A 142 -5.85 -14.19 5.29
N GLY A 143 -6.83 -13.31 5.09
CA GLY A 143 -6.58 -11.92 4.69
C GLY A 143 -6.31 -11.74 3.18
N ALA A 144 -6.91 -12.59 2.34
CA ALA A 144 -6.79 -12.49 0.88
C ALA A 144 -7.18 -11.10 0.32
N GLY A 145 -8.22 -10.47 0.88
CA GLY A 145 -8.65 -9.14 0.44
C GLY A 145 -7.63 -8.03 0.71
N LEU A 146 -6.97 -8.08 1.88
CA LEU A 146 -5.87 -7.17 2.23
C LEU A 146 -4.65 -7.37 1.32
N ARG A 147 -4.34 -8.62 0.94
CA ARG A 147 -3.27 -8.91 -0.04
C ARG A 147 -3.58 -8.34 -1.40
N ALA A 148 -4.77 -8.61 -1.92
CA ALA A 148 -5.23 -8.11 -3.21
C ALA A 148 -5.20 -6.58 -3.23
N SER A 149 -5.72 -5.93 -2.19
CA SER A 149 -5.74 -4.47 -2.11
C SER A 149 -4.34 -3.87 -2.09
N LEU A 150 -3.42 -4.43 -1.29
CA LEU A 150 -2.06 -3.91 -1.22
C LEU A 150 -1.30 -4.12 -2.54
N SER A 151 -1.47 -5.28 -3.17
CA SER A 151 -0.85 -5.57 -4.47
C SER A 151 -1.39 -4.66 -5.57
N CYS A 152 -2.70 -4.42 -5.59
CA CYS A 152 -3.34 -3.50 -6.53
C CYS A 152 -2.81 -2.08 -6.36
N LEU A 153 -2.72 -1.60 -5.11
CA LEU A 153 -2.20 -0.28 -4.79
C LEU A 153 -0.72 -0.12 -5.20
N TYR A 154 0.12 -1.13 -4.99
CA TYR A 154 1.51 -1.12 -5.47
C TYR A 154 1.62 -1.11 -7.00
N CYS A 155 0.78 -1.85 -7.71
CA CYS A 155 0.73 -1.79 -9.17
C CYS A 155 0.38 -0.37 -9.64
N TRP A 156 -0.62 0.25 -9.03
CA TRP A 156 -1.02 1.61 -9.38
C TRP A 156 0.05 2.65 -9.07
N LEU A 157 0.83 2.52 -8.00
CA LEU A 157 1.95 3.43 -7.73
C LEU A 157 3.02 3.45 -8.83
N TYR A 158 3.16 2.35 -9.57
CA TYR A 158 4.10 2.24 -10.70
C TYR A 158 3.47 2.68 -12.02
N GLU A 159 2.22 2.28 -12.28
CA GLU A 159 1.56 2.47 -13.58
C GLU A 159 0.84 3.83 -13.70
N TRP A 160 0.58 4.51 -12.58
CA TRP A 160 -0.35 5.62 -12.53
C TRP A 160 0.17 6.85 -11.79
N HIS A 161 0.18 7.98 -12.49
CA HIS A 161 0.66 9.26 -11.99
C HIS A 161 -0.49 10.28 -11.83
N GLY A 162 -1.74 9.86 -11.96
CA GLY A 162 -2.89 10.76 -12.03
C GLY A 162 -3.42 11.28 -10.73
N THR A 163 -3.14 10.58 -9.63
CA THR A 163 -3.78 10.83 -8.35
C THR A 163 -2.74 11.23 -7.32
N PRO A 164 -2.66 12.51 -6.93
CA PRO A 164 -1.69 12.98 -5.93
C PRO A 164 -1.83 12.27 -4.58
N ALA A 165 -3.08 12.04 -4.16
CA ALA A 165 -3.43 11.40 -2.88
C ALA A 165 -3.02 9.92 -2.78
N LEU A 166 -2.66 9.26 -3.89
CA LEU A 166 -2.42 7.82 -3.90
C LEU A 166 -1.22 7.42 -3.03
N GLY A 167 -0.09 8.14 -3.12
CA GLY A 167 1.09 7.83 -2.31
C GLY A 167 0.83 7.93 -0.81
N ASP A 168 0.16 9.01 -0.38
CA ASP A 168 -0.18 9.24 1.03
C ASP A 168 -1.18 8.21 1.55
N TRP A 169 -2.15 7.83 0.72
CA TRP A 169 -3.09 6.76 1.02
C TRP A 169 -2.40 5.41 1.20
N VAL A 170 -1.50 5.02 0.29
CA VAL A 170 -0.77 3.75 0.41
C VAL A 170 0.11 3.75 1.64
N MET A 171 0.77 4.86 1.96
CA MET A 171 1.54 5.02 3.20
C MET A 171 0.65 4.82 4.44
N ALA A 172 -0.53 5.47 4.48
CA ALA A 172 -1.48 5.31 5.58
C ALA A 172 -1.99 3.87 5.70
N PHE A 173 -2.24 3.20 4.57
CA PHE A 173 -2.66 1.81 4.52
C PHE A 173 -1.59 0.85 5.05
N ILE A 174 -0.32 1.06 4.68
CA ILE A 174 0.83 0.31 5.22
C ILE A 174 0.91 0.49 6.74
N LYS A 175 0.86 1.73 7.23
CA LYS A 175 0.91 2.01 8.68
C LYS A 175 -0.25 1.36 9.42
N ALA A 176 -1.45 1.39 8.86
CA ALA A 176 -2.60 0.69 9.45
C ALA A 176 -2.37 -0.83 9.52
N LEU A 177 -1.75 -1.45 8.51
CA LEU A 177 -1.37 -2.87 8.56
C LEU A 177 -0.27 -3.15 9.61
N GLU A 178 0.70 -2.26 9.76
CA GLU A 178 1.77 -2.35 10.77
C GLU A 178 1.18 -2.29 12.20
N GLU A 179 0.27 -1.35 12.45
CA GLU A 179 -0.42 -1.21 13.75
C GLU A 179 -1.28 -2.42 14.10
N ASN A 180 -1.81 -3.13 13.09
CA ASN A 180 -2.57 -4.36 13.25
C ASN A 180 -1.68 -5.63 13.21
N GLU A 181 -0.35 -5.47 13.26
CA GLU A 181 0.64 -6.56 13.23
C GLU A 181 0.49 -7.52 12.03
N ARG A 182 -0.03 -7.03 10.89
CA ARG A 182 -0.24 -7.85 9.67
C ARG A 182 1.05 -7.95 8.83
N PHE A 183 2.17 -8.23 9.48
CA PHE A 183 3.51 -8.24 8.87
C PHE A 183 3.68 -9.33 7.81
N ASP A 184 3.02 -10.49 7.96
CA ASP A 184 3.10 -11.55 6.96
C ASP A 184 2.56 -11.08 5.60
N ILE A 185 1.44 -10.32 5.60
CA ILE A 185 0.85 -9.73 4.39
C ILE A 185 1.76 -8.66 3.81
N LEU A 186 2.28 -7.76 4.67
CA LEU A 186 3.21 -6.71 4.24
C LEU A 186 4.44 -7.30 3.57
N ILE A 187 5.10 -8.26 4.20
CA ILE A 187 6.32 -8.87 3.68
C ILE A 187 6.06 -9.58 2.35
N GLU A 188 5.07 -10.48 2.31
CA GLU A 188 4.73 -11.29 1.13
C GLU A 188 4.44 -10.40 -0.08
N VAL A 189 3.48 -9.47 0.07
CA VAL A 189 3.01 -8.63 -1.04
C VAL A 189 4.05 -7.59 -1.45
N SER A 190 4.77 -6.99 -0.49
CA SER A 190 5.81 -6.02 -0.82
C SER A 190 6.98 -6.67 -1.54
N VAL A 191 7.42 -7.86 -1.14
CA VAL A 191 8.46 -8.61 -1.86
C VAL A 191 8.00 -8.94 -3.28
N ASP A 192 6.74 -9.34 -3.46
CA ASP A 192 6.19 -9.64 -4.77
C ASP A 192 6.17 -8.47 -5.74
N ASN A 193 5.91 -7.26 -5.24
CA ASN A 193 5.82 -6.05 -6.04
C ASN A 193 7.12 -5.22 -6.05
N LEU A 194 8.15 -5.62 -5.27
CA LEU A 194 9.32 -4.79 -5.01
C LEU A 194 10.10 -4.42 -6.28
N GLY A 195 10.20 -5.34 -7.23
CA GLY A 195 10.91 -5.07 -8.49
C GLY A 195 10.30 -3.91 -9.28
N ARG A 196 8.96 -3.83 -9.35
CA ARG A 196 8.25 -2.74 -10.05
C ARG A 196 8.39 -1.42 -9.28
N LEU A 197 8.18 -1.46 -7.97
CA LEU A 197 8.35 -0.29 -7.11
C LEU A 197 9.78 0.27 -7.18
N PHE A 198 10.78 -0.60 -7.23
CA PHE A 198 12.18 -0.20 -7.37
C PHE A 198 12.46 0.45 -8.73
N LEU A 199 11.91 -0.10 -9.81
CA LEU A 199 12.04 0.46 -11.16
C LEU A 199 11.31 1.80 -11.32
N ALA A 200 10.34 2.13 -10.47
CA ALA A 200 9.72 3.47 -10.45
C ALA A 200 10.76 4.58 -10.13
N LEU A 201 11.84 4.24 -9.41
CA LEU A 201 12.93 5.18 -9.10
C LEU A 201 13.82 5.49 -10.31
N ASP A 202 13.65 4.77 -11.42
CA ASP A 202 14.47 4.95 -12.62
C ASP A 202 14.17 6.26 -13.37
N ASP A 203 12.98 6.83 -13.19
CA ASP A 203 12.55 8.12 -13.73
C ASP A 203 12.23 9.12 -12.59
N PRO A 204 13.23 9.84 -12.07
CA PRO A 204 13.03 10.75 -10.96
C PRO A 204 12.16 11.96 -11.30
N VAL A 205 11.99 12.29 -12.60
CA VAL A 205 11.25 13.48 -13.04
C VAL A 205 9.75 13.29 -12.87
N THR A 206 9.24 12.09 -13.12
CA THR A 206 7.81 11.74 -12.99
C THR A 206 7.46 11.26 -11.57
N LEU A 207 8.46 10.84 -10.80
CA LEU A 207 8.28 10.30 -9.45
C LEU A 207 7.92 11.38 -8.42
N ARG A 208 6.73 11.26 -7.82
CA ARG A 208 6.28 12.13 -6.72
C ARG A 208 6.92 11.75 -5.39
N GLN A 209 7.07 12.74 -4.51
CA GLN A 209 7.61 12.57 -3.15
C GLN A 209 6.85 11.50 -2.35
N SER A 210 5.51 11.52 -2.36
CA SER A 210 4.70 10.57 -1.58
C SER A 210 4.89 9.12 -2.06
N VAL A 211 5.08 8.91 -3.36
CA VAL A 211 5.39 7.59 -3.94
C VAL A 211 6.80 7.15 -3.56
N ALA A 212 7.78 8.05 -3.67
CA ALA A 212 9.16 7.77 -3.25
C ALA A 212 9.24 7.40 -1.75
N ASP A 213 8.49 8.10 -0.91
CA ASP A 213 8.43 7.83 0.53
C ASP A 213 7.86 6.44 0.84
N VAL A 214 6.85 5.98 0.08
CA VAL A 214 6.35 4.59 0.15
C VAL A 214 7.44 3.60 -0.23
N ILE A 215 8.14 3.81 -1.35
CA ILE A 215 9.21 2.92 -1.82
C ILE A 215 10.32 2.82 -0.78
N PHE A 216 10.77 3.96 -0.23
CA PHE A 216 11.81 3.97 0.81
C PHE A 216 11.36 3.30 2.11
N HIS A 217 10.13 3.52 2.54
CA HIS A 217 9.56 2.85 3.72
C HIS A 217 9.55 1.32 3.53
N VAL A 218 9.10 0.85 2.37
CA VAL A 218 9.07 -0.59 2.04
C VAL A 218 10.49 -1.17 1.99
N LEU A 219 11.42 -0.52 1.29
CA LEU A 219 12.82 -0.97 1.21
C LEU A 219 13.49 -1.02 2.58
N ALA A 220 13.35 0.04 3.38
CA ALA A 220 13.91 0.09 4.73
C ALA A 220 13.29 -0.95 5.66
N SER A 221 11.99 -1.22 5.52
CA SER A 221 11.29 -2.22 6.32
C SER A 221 11.68 -3.66 5.93
N LEU A 222 12.01 -3.90 4.66
CA LEU A 222 12.47 -5.19 4.13
C LEU A 222 13.99 -5.40 4.19
N ARG A 223 14.77 -4.51 4.83
CA ARG A 223 16.24 -4.56 4.84
C ARG A 223 16.87 -5.84 5.41
N GLU A 224 16.12 -6.66 6.14
CA GLU A 224 16.60 -7.97 6.64
C GLU A 224 16.22 -9.14 5.71
N SER A 225 15.47 -8.88 4.63
CA SER A 225 15.01 -9.90 3.70
C SER A 225 16.00 -10.08 2.55
N THR A 226 16.67 -11.24 2.52
CA THR A 226 17.53 -11.63 1.39
C THR A 226 16.74 -11.78 0.09
N ASP A 227 15.48 -12.23 0.15
CA ASP A 227 14.63 -12.37 -1.06
C ASP A 227 14.26 -11.00 -1.66
N ALA A 228 13.93 -10.03 -0.81
CA ALA A 228 13.72 -8.65 -1.23
C ALA A 228 14.96 -8.10 -1.95
N PHE A 229 16.14 -8.29 -1.34
CA PHE A 229 17.40 -7.84 -1.92
C PHE A 229 17.72 -8.53 -3.25
N ASN A 230 17.47 -9.84 -3.36
CA ASN A 230 17.62 -10.59 -4.62
C ASN A 230 16.80 -10.00 -5.76
N ARG A 231 15.56 -9.58 -5.50
CA ARG A 231 14.66 -9.06 -6.53
C ARG A 231 15.11 -7.71 -7.10
N ILE A 232 15.73 -6.87 -6.27
CA ILE A 232 16.19 -5.54 -6.70
C ILE A 232 17.63 -5.52 -7.20
N ALA A 233 18.48 -6.45 -6.75
CA ALA A 233 19.92 -6.47 -7.05
C ALA A 233 20.26 -6.28 -8.55
N PRO A 234 19.56 -6.91 -9.51
CA PRO A 234 19.84 -6.72 -10.94
C PRO A 234 19.60 -5.28 -11.44
N HIS A 235 18.79 -4.50 -10.73
CA HIS A 235 18.37 -3.15 -11.14
C HIS A 235 19.12 -2.03 -10.41
N ILE A 236 19.80 -2.34 -9.29
CA ILE A 236 20.47 -1.32 -8.44
C ILE A 236 21.43 -0.46 -9.24
N GLY A 237 22.34 -1.06 -10.00
CA GLY A 237 23.36 -0.31 -10.74
C GLY A 237 22.77 0.67 -11.75
N ARG A 238 21.71 0.27 -12.46
CA ARG A 238 21.00 1.13 -13.43
C ARG A 238 20.32 2.30 -12.73
N VAL A 239 19.53 2.03 -11.70
CA VAL A 239 18.76 3.08 -11.00
C VAL A 239 19.70 4.09 -10.34
N LEU A 240 20.77 3.63 -9.68
CA LEU A 240 21.76 4.53 -9.08
C LEU A 240 22.47 5.39 -10.13
N ALA A 241 22.85 4.81 -11.28
CA ALA A 241 23.47 5.56 -12.36
C ALA A 241 22.53 6.62 -12.95
N ASN A 242 21.26 6.29 -13.14
CA ASN A 242 20.26 7.23 -13.66
C ASN A 242 20.00 8.38 -12.68
N LEU A 243 19.79 8.08 -11.39
CA LEU A 243 19.64 9.09 -10.35
C LEU A 243 20.88 9.98 -10.19
N ALA A 244 22.08 9.43 -10.41
CA ALA A 244 23.34 10.18 -10.32
C ALA A 244 23.64 11.01 -11.57
N THR A 245 23.11 10.62 -12.74
CA THR A 245 23.27 11.37 -13.99
C THR A 245 22.44 12.64 -13.97
N ASP A 246 21.29 12.61 -13.30
CA ASP A 246 20.48 13.79 -13.10
C ASP A 246 21.12 14.74 -12.05
N SER A 247 21.25 16.01 -12.42
CA SER A 247 21.84 17.05 -11.57
C SER A 247 20.83 17.69 -10.61
N GLY A 248 19.55 17.32 -10.69
CA GLY A 248 18.48 17.82 -9.84
C GLY A 248 18.71 17.55 -8.35
N GLN A 249 18.33 18.51 -7.50
CA GLN A 249 18.37 18.34 -6.03
C GLN A 249 17.50 17.16 -5.58
N TRP A 250 16.35 16.98 -6.23
CA TRP A 250 15.44 15.87 -5.97
C TRP A 250 16.10 14.51 -6.22
N SER A 251 16.69 14.33 -7.40
CA SER A 251 17.37 13.08 -7.80
C SER A 251 18.57 12.76 -6.92
N ARG A 252 19.30 13.78 -6.45
CA ARG A 252 20.36 13.61 -5.43
C ARG A 252 19.82 13.15 -4.08
N GLN A 253 18.68 13.69 -3.64
CA GLN A 253 18.05 13.26 -2.38
C GLN A 253 17.54 11.82 -2.48
N LEU A 254 16.92 11.47 -3.62
CA LEU A 254 16.51 10.09 -3.92
C LEU A 254 17.72 9.14 -3.89
N LEU A 255 18.79 9.52 -4.58
CA LEU A 255 20.05 8.76 -4.62
C LEU A 255 20.59 8.51 -3.21
N GLN A 256 20.69 9.55 -2.38
CA GLN A 256 21.26 9.42 -1.03
C GLN A 256 20.39 8.57 -0.11
N ASN A 257 19.07 8.75 -0.13
CA ASN A 257 18.16 7.87 0.62
C ASN A 257 18.30 6.41 0.18
N LEU A 258 18.38 6.17 -1.14
CA LEU A 258 18.50 4.83 -1.69
C LEU A 258 19.84 4.18 -1.31
N VAL A 259 20.95 4.90 -1.47
CA VAL A 259 22.29 4.40 -1.12
C VAL A 259 22.38 4.08 0.37
N ASP A 260 21.84 4.94 1.24
CA ASP A 260 21.80 4.70 2.68
C ASP A 260 21.02 3.42 3.02
N ILE A 261 19.82 3.24 2.45
CA ILE A 261 18.98 2.07 2.71
C ILE A 261 19.64 0.79 2.19
N LEU A 262 20.19 0.82 0.97
CA LEU A 262 20.84 -0.35 0.37
C LEU A 262 22.14 -0.72 1.09
N THR A 263 22.93 0.27 1.50
CA THR A 263 24.15 0.04 2.29
C THR A 263 23.80 -0.59 3.64
N ALA A 264 22.80 -0.07 4.36
CA ALA A 264 22.35 -0.66 5.62
C ALA A 264 21.77 -2.08 5.44
N THR A 265 21.14 -2.36 4.31
CA THR A 265 20.65 -3.70 3.94
C THR A 265 21.81 -4.66 3.73
N VAL A 266 22.81 -4.28 2.93
CA VAL A 266 24.01 -5.08 2.69
C VAL A 266 24.76 -5.33 3.99
N ASP A 267 25.04 -4.29 4.77
CA ASP A 267 25.75 -4.41 6.05
C ASP A 267 25.01 -5.36 7.00
N GLY A 268 23.68 -5.19 7.16
CA GLY A 268 22.86 -6.04 8.01
C GLY A 268 22.82 -7.51 7.57
N LEU A 269 22.72 -7.77 6.25
CA LEU A 269 22.75 -9.13 5.71
C LEU A 269 24.14 -9.77 5.88
N VAL A 270 25.21 -9.02 5.62
CA VAL A 270 26.60 -9.49 5.79
C VAL A 270 26.88 -9.81 7.26
N ASP A 271 26.45 -8.96 8.19
CA ASP A 271 26.65 -9.15 9.64
C ASP A 271 25.87 -10.34 10.19
N SER A 272 24.75 -10.71 9.55
CA SER A 272 23.96 -11.88 9.90
C SER A 272 24.61 -13.21 9.50
N LEU A 273 25.53 -13.18 8.52
CA LEU A 273 26.22 -14.35 7.97
C LEU A 273 27.60 -14.54 8.63
N LYS A 274 28.11 -15.77 8.63
CA LYS A 274 29.44 -16.11 9.19
C LYS A 274 30.19 -17.10 8.30
N GLY A 275 31.52 -16.97 8.25
CA GLY A 275 32.41 -17.90 7.53
C GLY A 275 32.16 -17.90 6.02
N GLU A 276 32.21 -19.08 5.40
CA GLU A 276 32.08 -19.25 3.94
C GLU A 276 30.80 -18.65 3.35
N ALA A 277 29.69 -18.64 4.11
CA ALA A 277 28.43 -18.03 3.66
C ALA A 277 28.53 -16.51 3.48
N GLN A 278 29.35 -15.85 4.30
CA GLN A 278 29.60 -14.41 4.19
C GLN A 278 30.43 -14.09 2.94
N ASP A 279 31.43 -14.91 2.65
CA ASP A 279 32.27 -14.75 1.45
C ASP A 279 31.46 -14.99 0.18
N MET A 280 30.64 -16.05 0.13
CA MET A 280 29.73 -16.29 -1.00
C MET A 280 28.73 -15.15 -1.23
N PHE A 281 28.24 -14.51 -0.17
CA PHE A 281 27.36 -13.35 -0.30
C PHE A 281 28.11 -12.17 -0.93
N LYS A 282 29.30 -11.86 -0.44
CA LYS A 282 30.13 -10.76 -0.98
C LYS A 282 30.48 -10.99 -2.44
N ASP A 283 30.84 -12.22 -2.80
CA ASP A 283 31.15 -12.58 -4.19
C ASP A 283 29.91 -12.42 -5.09
N LYS A 284 28.75 -12.91 -4.63
CA LYS A 284 27.49 -12.81 -5.39
C LYS A 284 27.06 -11.38 -5.67
N TYR A 285 27.25 -10.47 -4.71
CA TYR A 285 26.80 -9.08 -4.82
C TYR A 285 27.95 -8.08 -4.99
N GLN A 286 29.12 -8.54 -5.42
CA GLN A 286 30.32 -7.72 -5.55
C GLN A 286 30.08 -6.44 -6.37
N ASP A 287 29.41 -6.57 -7.52
CA ASP A 287 29.10 -5.43 -8.39
C ASP A 287 28.18 -4.40 -7.72
N VAL A 288 27.21 -4.88 -6.93
CA VAL A 288 26.30 -4.01 -6.16
C VAL A 288 27.07 -3.29 -5.06
N ILE A 289 27.91 -4.01 -4.31
CA ILE A 289 28.73 -3.44 -3.23
C ILE A 289 29.65 -2.34 -3.78
N LEU A 290 30.37 -2.61 -4.85
CA LEU A 290 31.24 -1.62 -5.51
C LEU A 290 30.46 -0.41 -6.02
N CYS A 291 29.24 -0.62 -6.53
CA CYS A 291 28.37 0.46 -6.96
C CYS A 291 27.96 1.36 -5.78
N LEU A 292 27.58 0.77 -4.65
CA LEU A 292 27.21 1.53 -3.44
C LEU A 292 28.40 2.30 -2.86
N GLU A 293 29.58 1.69 -2.79
CA GLU A 293 30.82 2.33 -2.32
C GLU A 293 31.15 3.60 -3.11
N ARG A 294 30.91 3.59 -4.43
CA ARG A 294 31.13 4.75 -5.30
C ARG A 294 30.26 5.96 -4.93
N HIS A 295 29.05 5.73 -4.45
CA HIS A 295 28.10 6.79 -4.12
C HIS A 295 28.17 7.28 -2.67
N MET A 296 28.82 6.51 -1.79
CA MET A 296 29.07 6.80 -0.36
C MET A 296 27.79 7.06 0.46
N ALA A 297 27.46 6.16 1.39
CA ALA A 297 26.35 6.36 2.30
C ALA A 297 26.57 7.57 3.23
N SER A 298 25.56 8.44 3.31
CA SER A 298 25.48 9.55 4.26
C SER A 298 25.07 9.09 5.66
N ARG A 299 24.40 7.94 5.76
CA ARG A 299 23.79 7.37 6.99
C ARG A 299 22.73 8.29 7.64
N GLY A 300 22.19 9.25 6.89
CA GLY A 300 21.22 10.23 7.35
C GLY A 300 19.76 9.86 7.06
N CYS A 301 19.52 8.75 6.35
CA CYS A 301 18.18 8.36 5.92
C CYS A 301 17.22 8.09 7.10
N ARG A 302 16.16 8.92 7.22
CA ARG A 302 15.15 8.82 8.28
C ARG A 302 14.42 7.47 8.34
N PHE A 303 14.27 6.79 7.21
CA PHE A 303 13.54 5.52 7.11
C PHE A 303 14.26 4.39 7.87
N LEU A 304 15.58 4.51 8.08
CA LEU A 304 16.36 3.53 8.85
C LEU A 304 16.05 3.55 10.35
N GLN A 305 15.37 4.58 10.86
CA GLN A 305 14.93 4.66 12.25
C GLN A 305 13.78 3.68 12.55
N GLN A 306 13.12 3.16 11.51
CA GLN A 306 12.00 2.23 11.67
C GLN A 306 12.47 0.80 11.93
N THR A 307 11.70 0.06 12.71
CA THR A 307 11.92 -1.37 12.92
C THR A 307 11.64 -2.14 11.62
N PRO A 308 12.53 -3.05 11.20
CA PRO A 308 12.27 -3.86 10.02
C PRO A 308 11.11 -4.83 10.28
N TRP A 309 10.36 -5.17 9.24
CA TRP A 309 9.27 -6.13 9.34
C TRP A 309 9.82 -7.53 9.58
N ARG A 310 9.24 -8.23 10.55
CA ARG A 310 9.56 -9.63 10.84
C ARG A 310 8.26 -10.43 10.93
N ALA A 311 8.21 -11.55 10.23
CA ALA A 311 7.09 -12.48 10.32
C ALA A 311 6.97 -13.00 11.76
N ARG A 312 5.73 -13.14 12.25
CA ARG A 312 5.43 -13.49 13.66
C ARG A 312 5.99 -14.85 14.08
N ASN A 313 6.30 -15.71 13.09
CA ASN A 313 6.80 -17.07 13.28
C ASN A 313 8.33 -17.18 13.23
N VAL A 314 9.04 -16.08 12.99
CA VAL A 314 10.49 -16.06 13.08
C VAL A 314 10.86 -15.88 14.54
N CYS A 315 10.74 -16.97 15.30
CA CYS A 315 11.40 -17.12 16.59
C CYS A 315 12.91 -17.24 16.33
N LEU A 316 13.53 -16.13 15.92
CA LEU A 316 14.97 -15.98 16.07
C LEU A 316 15.20 -15.90 17.57
N THR A 317 15.90 -16.88 18.10
CA THR A 317 16.65 -16.78 19.34
C THR A 317 17.64 -15.63 19.20
N SER A 318 17.14 -14.40 19.30
CA SER A 318 17.96 -13.21 19.44
C SER A 318 18.46 -13.20 20.88
N VAL A 319 19.64 -13.79 21.06
CA VAL A 319 20.48 -13.50 22.21
C VAL A 319 21.01 -12.08 22.00
N ASN A 320 20.21 -11.08 22.36
CA ASN A 320 20.72 -9.72 22.55
C ASN A 320 20.80 -9.44 24.05
N THR A 321 22.04 -9.51 24.53
CA THR A 321 22.52 -8.95 25.78
C THR A 321 22.21 -7.45 25.86
N HIS A 322 21.69 -7.02 27.00
CA HIS A 322 21.43 -5.63 27.43
C HIS A 322 20.11 -4.98 27.04
N ALA A 323 19.02 -5.48 27.62
CA ALA A 323 17.94 -4.64 28.16
C ALA A 323 17.62 -5.14 29.58
N PRO A 324 17.32 -4.27 30.57
CA PRO A 324 16.91 -4.73 31.89
C PRO A 324 15.57 -5.46 31.75
N MET A 325 15.63 -6.79 31.75
CA MET A 325 14.46 -7.66 31.74
C MET A 325 13.52 -7.26 32.88
N ARG A 326 12.37 -6.72 32.53
CA ARG A 326 11.21 -6.77 33.41
C ARG A 326 10.90 -8.26 33.54
N LYS A 327 11.12 -8.84 34.73
CA LYS A 327 10.83 -10.25 35.02
C LYS A 327 9.36 -10.52 34.69
N VAL A 328 9.11 -11.10 33.52
CA VAL A 328 7.82 -11.72 33.21
C VAL A 328 7.84 -13.03 33.97
N GLY A 329 7.21 -13.05 35.14
CA GLY A 329 6.89 -14.30 35.80
C GLY A 329 6.08 -15.16 34.85
N LEU A 330 6.39 -16.45 34.79
CA LEU A 330 5.56 -17.46 34.13
C LEU A 330 4.10 -17.22 34.52
N LEU A 331 3.32 -16.69 33.59
CA LEU A 331 1.88 -16.57 33.71
C LEU A 331 1.35 -17.98 33.44
N ASN A 332 1.46 -18.82 34.46
CA ASN A 332 0.90 -20.16 34.47
C ASN A 332 -0.60 -20.00 34.23
N LEU A 333 -1.05 -20.27 33.01
CA LEU A 333 -2.44 -20.62 32.74
C LEU A 333 -2.74 -21.81 33.65
N GLY A 334 -3.42 -21.55 34.78
CA GLY A 334 -3.45 -22.36 36.01
C GLY A 334 -4.06 -23.75 35.92
N ASN A 335 -4.07 -24.38 34.74
CA ASN A 335 -4.68 -25.68 34.51
C ASN A 335 -3.67 -26.84 34.56
N THR A 336 -2.38 -26.61 34.31
CA THR A 336 -1.35 -27.67 34.36
C THR A 336 -0.82 -27.94 35.77
N CYS A 337 -0.66 -26.90 36.60
CA CYS A 337 -0.24 -27.05 38.00
C CYS A 337 -1.34 -27.63 38.90
N TYR A 338 -2.62 -27.32 38.63
CA TYR A 338 -3.74 -27.87 39.40
C TYR A 338 -3.88 -29.39 39.19
N MET A 339 -3.75 -29.87 37.94
CA MET A 339 -3.86 -31.30 37.66
C MET A 339 -2.73 -32.14 38.25
N ASN A 340 -1.50 -31.61 38.28
CA ASN A 340 -0.39 -32.30 38.93
C ASN A 340 -0.58 -32.41 40.44
N SER A 341 -1.11 -31.38 41.10
CA SER A 341 -1.41 -31.43 42.53
C SER A 341 -2.56 -32.40 42.87
N VAL A 342 -3.60 -32.47 42.04
CA VAL A 342 -4.73 -33.42 42.24
C VAL A 342 -4.29 -34.86 42.00
N MET A 343 -3.50 -35.13 40.95
CA MET A 343 -2.97 -36.47 40.67
C MET A 343 -2.02 -36.93 41.79
N GLN A 344 -1.17 -36.05 42.30
CA GLN A 344 -0.30 -36.38 43.44
C GLN A 344 -1.10 -36.65 44.72
N ALA A 345 -2.15 -35.86 44.99
CA ALA A 345 -3.02 -36.08 46.15
C ALA A 345 -3.81 -37.41 46.05
N LEU A 346 -4.31 -37.76 44.87
CA LEU A 346 -5.04 -39.02 44.62
C LEU A 346 -4.12 -40.25 44.64
N LEU A 347 -2.83 -40.09 44.30
CA LEU A 347 -1.86 -41.19 44.38
C LEU A 347 -1.50 -41.53 45.84
N VAL A 348 -1.53 -40.53 46.74
CA VAL A 348 -1.18 -40.69 48.16
C VAL A 348 -2.33 -41.30 48.98
N THR A 349 -3.59 -41.23 48.51
CA THR A 349 -4.75 -41.83 49.18
C THR A 349 -5.01 -43.29 48.81
N ARG A 350 -4.09 -43.95 48.09
CA ARG A 350 -4.18 -45.37 47.68
C ARG A 350 -3.28 -46.34 48.46
N GLN A 351 -2.97 -46.02 49.71
CA GLN A 351 -2.59 -47.00 50.74
C GLN A 351 -3.77 -47.22 51.67
#